data_AF-A0A1L5BSZ5-F1
#
_entry.id   AF-A0A1L5BSZ5-F1
#
_cell.length_a   1.000
_cell.length_b   1.000
_cell.length_c   1.000
_cell.angle_alpha   90.00
_cell.angle_beta   90.00
_cell.angle_gamma   90.00
#
_symmetry.space_group_name_H-M   'P 1'
#
loop_
_entity.id
_entity.type
_entity.pdbx_description
1 polymer ?
#
loop_
_entity_poly.entity_id
_entity_poly.type
_entity_poly.pdbx_seq_one_letter_code
_entity_poly.pdbx_strand_id
1 'polypeptide(L)' 'MDDNDDITRANRAKRGSPFLNTDQAAAYLKLSIRQLKRLRRAGKGPVFRRHSRYVQYHIDDLDAWSSENSARGIGA' A
#
# COMPACT_ATOMS: atom_id res chain seq x y z
N MET A 1 33.98 -1.99 -1.53
CA MET A 1 33.32 -3.27 -1.29
C MET A 1 32.15 -2.98 -0.36
N ASP A 2 30.98 -2.66 -0.91
CA ASP A 2 29.77 -2.29 -0.12
C ASP A 2 28.48 -2.86 -0.72
N ASP A 3 28.57 -3.70 -1.78
CA ASP A 3 27.40 -4.28 -2.44
C ASP A 3 26.63 -5.29 -1.56
N ASN A 4 27.23 -5.73 -0.44
CA ASN A 4 26.65 -6.74 0.45
C ASN A 4 25.58 -6.16 1.41
N ASP A 5 25.69 -4.88 1.78
CA ASP A 5 24.77 -4.22 2.72
C ASP A 5 23.43 -3.86 2.05
N ASP A 6 23.46 -3.44 0.79
CA ASP A 6 22.25 -3.11 0.03
C ASP A 6 21.41 -4.36 -0.27
N ILE A 7 22.05 -5.49 -0.60
CA ILE A 7 21.37 -6.76 -0.84
C ILE A 7 20.76 -7.30 0.47
N THR A 8 21.44 -7.14 1.60
CA THR A 8 20.95 -7.56 2.92
C THR A 8 19.78 -6.70 3.40
N ARG A 9 19.84 -5.38 3.21
CA ARG A 9 18.74 -4.45 3.48
C ARG A 9 17.52 -4.73 2.58
N ALA A 10 17.74 -4.97 1.29
CA ALA A 10 16.67 -5.31 0.34
C ALA A 10 16.01 -6.66 0.67
N ASN A 11 16.77 -7.65 1.14
CA ASN A 11 16.22 -8.94 1.57
C ASN A 11 15.47 -8.87 2.91
N ARG A 12 15.89 -8.02 3.86
CA ARG A 12 15.09 -7.72 5.07
C ARG A 12 13.80 -6.99 4.71
N ALA A 13 13.84 -6.04 3.78
CA ALA A 13 12.64 -5.38 3.28
C ALA A 13 11.67 -6.35 2.58
N LYS A 14 12.19 -7.36 1.87
CA LYS A 14 11.37 -8.44 1.29
C LYS A 14 10.66 -9.34 2.33
N ARG A 15 11.19 -9.47 3.56
CA ARG A 15 10.58 -10.28 4.64
C ARG A 15 9.84 -9.46 5.73
N GLY A 16 9.95 -8.13 5.74
CA GLY A 16 9.42 -7.33 6.84
C GLY A 16 9.24 -5.83 6.58
N SER A 17 9.22 -5.36 5.33
CA SER A 17 8.84 -3.97 5.04
C SER A 17 7.32 -3.83 5.05
N PRO A 18 6.73 -3.01 5.93
CA PRO A 18 5.28 -2.79 5.98
C PRO A 18 4.80 -1.87 4.85
N PHE A 19 5.65 -1.57 3.87
CA PHE A 19 5.35 -0.71 2.74
C PHE A 19 5.13 -1.52 1.45
N LEU A 20 3.96 -1.33 0.85
CA LEU A 20 3.54 -1.92 -0.40
C LEU A 20 3.53 -0.88 -1.52
N ASN A 21 3.91 -1.27 -2.74
CA ASN A 21 3.76 -0.40 -3.90
C ASN A 21 2.28 -0.33 -4.35
N THR A 22 1.97 0.47 -5.39
CA THR A 22 0.57 0.63 -5.85
C THR A 22 -0.06 -0.68 -6.32
N ASP A 23 0.72 -1.56 -6.94
CA ASP A 23 0.21 -2.82 -7.48
C ASP A 23 -0.03 -3.84 -6.36
N GLN A 24 0.89 -3.92 -5.39
CA GLN A 24 0.74 -4.73 -4.19
C GLN A 24 -0.39 -4.25 -3.30
N ALA A 25 -0.56 -2.94 -3.12
CA ALA A 25 -1.67 -2.36 -2.37
C ALA A 25 -3.02 -2.65 -3.04
N ALA A 26 -3.08 -2.58 -4.37
CA ALA A 26 -4.28 -2.95 -5.13
C ALA A 26 -4.61 -4.43 -4.95
N ALA A 27 -3.61 -5.31 -5.04
CA ALA A 27 -3.77 -6.74 -4.78
C ALA A 27 -4.22 -7.04 -3.34
N TYR A 28 -3.64 -6.34 -2.35
CA TYR A 28 -3.99 -6.47 -0.93
C TYR A 28 -5.46 -6.14 -0.68
N LEU A 29 -5.94 -5.03 -1.26
CA LEU A 29 -7.34 -4.58 -1.12
C LEU A 29 -8.32 -5.30 -2.08
N LYS A 30 -7.83 -6.23 -2.92
CA LYS A 30 -8.59 -6.87 -4.01
C LYS A 30 -9.28 -5.85 -4.95
N LEU A 31 -8.63 -4.73 -5.21
CA LEU A 31 -9.08 -3.68 -6.13
C LEU A 31 -8.24 -3.67 -7.40
N SER A 32 -8.80 -3.13 -8.49
CA SER A 32 -7.98 -2.87 -9.67
C SER A 32 -7.02 -1.70 -9.43
N ILE A 33 -5.80 -1.79 -9.99
CA ILE A 33 -4.81 -0.70 -9.93
C ILE A 33 -5.39 0.62 -10.46
N ARG A 34 -6.23 0.54 -11.50
CA ARG A 34 -6.93 1.71 -12.08
C ARG A 34 -7.86 2.36 -11.08
N GLN A 35 -8.60 1.57 -10.32
CA GLN A 35 -9.48 2.04 -9.26
C GLN A 35 -8.68 2.67 -8.10
N LEU A 36 -7.57 2.05 -7.67
CA LEU A 36 -6.71 2.62 -6.64
C LEU A 36 -6.11 3.97 -7.08
N LYS A 37 -5.67 4.10 -8.34
CA LYS A 37 -5.22 5.38 -8.91
C LYS A 37 -6.34 6.41 -8.97
N ARG A 38 -7.58 6.01 -9.28
CA ARG A 38 -8.76 6.89 -9.27
C ARG A 38 -9.08 7.39 -7.87
N LEU A 39 -9.08 6.49 -6.87
CA LEU A 39 -9.29 6.83 -5.46
C LEU A 39 -8.22 7.80 -4.96
N ARG A 40 -6.95 7.59 -5.34
CA ARG A 40 -5.85 8.51 -5.04
C ARG A 40 -6.08 9.90 -5.63
N ARG A 41 -6.50 9.99 -6.90
CA ARG A 41 -6.83 11.28 -7.54
C ARG A 41 -8.03 11.97 -6.88
N ALA A 42 -9.01 11.20 -6.43
CA ALA A 42 -10.20 11.70 -5.76
C ALA A 42 -9.99 12.04 -4.28
N GLY A 43 -8.82 11.73 -3.70
CA GLY A 43 -8.57 11.88 -2.26
C GLY A 43 -9.40 10.95 -1.36
N LYS A 44 -10.00 9.89 -1.92
CA LYS A 44 -10.86 8.92 -1.22
C LYS A 44 -10.20 7.55 -0.98
N GLY A 45 -8.91 7.46 -1.28
CA GLY A 45 -8.14 6.21 -1.18
C GLY A 45 -7.31 6.13 0.10
N PRO A 46 -6.66 4.97 0.32
CA PRO A 46 -5.76 4.79 1.45
C PRO A 46 -4.60 5.80 1.41
N VAL A 47 -4.10 6.13 2.60
CA VAL A 47 -3.00 7.10 2.77
C VAL A 47 -1.77 6.58 2.02
N PHE A 48 -1.22 7.44 1.16
CA PHE A 48 -0.02 7.12 0.41
C PHE A 48 1.14 7.98 0.90
N ARG A 49 2.33 7.37 0.95
CA ARG A 49 3.58 8.00 1.33
C ARG A 49 4.49 8.07 0.11
N ARG A 50 5.11 9.23 -0.10
CA ARG A 50 6.08 9.41 -1.18
C ARG A 50 7.47 9.13 -0.65
N HIS A 51 8.02 7.98 -1.00
CA HIS A 51 9.43 7.67 -0.79
C HIS A 51 10.18 8.07 -2.07
N SER A 52 10.64 9.33 -2.11
CA SER A 52 11.24 9.94 -3.30
C SER A 52 10.31 9.83 -4.52
N ARG A 53 10.74 9.18 -5.61
CA ARG A 53 9.96 8.95 -6.83
C ARG A 53 8.86 7.89 -6.70
N TYR A 54 8.85 7.11 -5.62
CA TYR A 54 7.93 5.97 -5.46
C TYR A 54 6.77 6.31 -4.54
N VAL A 55 5.58 5.85 -4.93
CA VAL A 55 4.38 5.87 -4.09
C VAL A 55 4.29 4.53 -3.37
N GLN A 56 4.40 4.58 -2.04
CA GLN A 56 4.28 3.42 -1.16
C GLN A 56 3.11 3.60 -0.20
N TYR A 57 2.51 2.49 0.20
CA TYR A 57 1.36 2.38 1.09
C TYR A 57 1.78 1.55 2.30
N HIS A 58 1.51 2.03 3.51
CA HIS A 58 1.72 1.21 4.69
C HIS A 58 0.59 0.18 4.82
N ILE A 59 0.89 -1.04 5.31
CA ILE A 59 -0.14 -2.07 5.53
C ILE A 59 -1.21 -1.56 6.52
N ASP A 60 -0.81 -0.95 7.63
CA ASP A 60 -1.76 -0.36 8.60
C ASP A 60 -2.62 0.75 7.97
N ASP A 61 -2.06 1.59 7.09
CA ASP A 61 -2.81 2.65 6.39
C ASP A 61 -3.84 2.03 5.41
N LEU A 62 -3.51 0.89 4.80
CA LEU A 62 -4.43 0.14 3.93
C LEU A 62 -5.54 -0.54 4.73
N ASP A 63 -5.20 -1.12 5.88
CA ASP A 63 -6.14 -1.81 6.75
C ASP A 63 -7.10 -0.84 7.45
N ALA A 64 -6.59 0.30 7.92
CA ALA A 64 -7.40 1.38 8.47
C ALA A 64 -8.39 1.91 7.42
N TRP A 65 -7.92 2.21 6.21
CA TRP A 65 -8.80 2.64 5.12
C TRP A 65 -9.82 1.56 4.76
N SER A 66 -9.40 0.30 4.69
CA SER A 66 -10.31 -0.82 4.42
C SER A 66 -11.38 -0.93 5.50
N SER A 67 -11.02 -0.77 6.78
CA SER A 67 -11.94 -0.83 7.91
C SER A 67 -12.90 0.36 7.95
N GLU A 68 -12.43 1.57 7.67
CA GLU A 68 -13.27 2.77 7.56
C GLU A 68 -14.23 2.71 6.38
N ASN A 69 -13.77 2.14 5.26
CA ASN A 69 -14.54 2.03 4.02
C ASN A 69 -15.30 0.69 3.92
N SER A 70 -15.17 -0.18 4.93
CA SER A 70 -16.04 -1.32 5.16
C SER A 70 -17.37 -0.75 5.60
N ALA A 71 -18.26 -0.52 4.64
CA ALA A 71 -19.66 -0.37 4.96
C ALA A 71 -20.06 -1.65 5.72
N ARG A 72 -20.19 -1.56 7.05
CA ARG A 72 -20.87 -2.58 7.85
C ARG A 72 -22.14 -2.88 7.08
N GLY A 73 -22.23 -4.12 6.58
CA GLY A 73 -23.25 -4.52 5.61
C GLY A 73 -24.57 -3.86 5.95
N ILE A 74 -25.10 -3.13 4.97
CA ILE A 74 -26.44 -2.57 5.02
C ILE A 74 -27.32 -3.67 5.60
N GLY A 75 -27.88 -3.41 6.78
CA GLY A 75 -28.93 -4.26 7.32
C GLY A 75 -30.04 -4.30 6.29
N ALA A 76 -30.35 -5.51 5.84
CA ALA A 76 -31.61 -5.90 5.25
C ALA A 76 -31.82 -7.37 5.57
#